data_AF-A0A2H0TK91-F1
#
_entry.id   AF-A0A2H0TK91-F1
#
_cell.length_a   1.000
_cell.length_b   1.000
_cell.length_c   1.000
_cell.angle_alpha   90.00
_cell.angle_beta   90.00
_cell.angle_gamma   90.00
#
_symmetry.space_group_name_H-M   'P 1'
#
loop_
_entity.id
_entity.type
_entity.pdbx_description
1 polymer ?
#
loop_
_entity_poly.entity_id
_entity_poly.type
_entity_poly.pdbx_seq_one_letter_code
_entity_poly.pdbx_strand_id
1 'polypeptide(L)'
;IYPNGNGFDKFAYGIYNWWADLTQKFLPHATNSVLVKKEIYEKIEGFDEEIKIAEDHEFARRASKFGKFGFIKTEPVLTSTRRFEKDGRVKTYLKYLIAGLHLFICGKIKSDIYHYRFNKCSQNKKNEV
;
A
#
# COMPACT_ATOMS: atom_id res chain seq x y z
N ILE A 1 -0.14 10.55 1.00
CA ILE A 1 0.93 10.27 0.02
C ILE A 1 0.28 10.16 -1.35
N TYR A 2 0.67 10.94 -2.35
CA TYR A 2 0.12 10.83 -3.71
C TYR A 2 1.20 11.12 -4.77
N PRO A 3 1.09 10.56 -6.00
CA PRO A 3 2.08 10.74 -7.05
C PRO A 3 2.09 12.19 -7.51
N ASN A 4 3.28 12.75 -7.78
CA ASN A 4 3.41 14.10 -8.34
C ASN A 4 2.96 14.14 -9.83
N GLY A 5 1.68 13.88 -10.07
CA GLY A 5 1.08 13.65 -11.37
C GLY A 5 0.13 14.75 -11.82
N ASN A 6 -0.68 14.43 -12.83
CA ASN A 6 -1.53 15.40 -13.53
C ASN A 6 -2.82 15.67 -12.75
N GLY A 7 -3.69 16.56 -13.24
CA GLY A 7 -4.99 16.85 -12.59
C GLY A 7 -5.87 15.62 -12.35
N PHE A 8 -5.80 14.62 -13.24
CA PHE A 8 -6.48 13.33 -13.06
C PHE A 8 -5.97 12.56 -11.83
N ASP A 9 -4.65 12.55 -11.62
CA ASP A 9 -4.03 11.86 -10.49
C ASP A 9 -4.48 12.52 -9.17
N LYS A 10 -4.53 13.86 -9.14
CA LYS A 10 -5.05 14.61 -7.98
C LYS A 10 -6.51 14.29 -7.68
N PHE A 11 -7.36 14.20 -8.71
CA PHE A 11 -8.77 13.88 -8.55
C PHE A 11 -8.99 12.44 -8.03
N ALA A 12 -8.35 11.46 -8.65
CA ALA A 12 -8.45 10.05 -8.24
C ALA A 12 -7.96 9.84 -6.80
N TYR A 13 -6.83 10.46 -6.44
CA TYR A 13 -6.32 10.40 -5.07
C TYR A 13 -7.19 11.18 -4.08
N GLY A 14 -7.84 12.28 -4.51
CA GLY A 14 -8.81 13.00 -3.68
C GLY A 14 -9.98 12.09 -3.27
N ILE A 15 -10.56 11.37 -4.23
CA ILE A 15 -11.62 10.39 -3.96
C ILE A 15 -11.12 9.28 -3.03
N TYR A 16 -9.92 8.74 -3.31
CA TYR A 16 -9.34 7.68 -2.49
C TYR A 16 -9.10 8.14 -1.04
N ASN A 17 -8.53 9.32 -0.84
CA ASN A 17 -8.26 9.87 0.49
C ASN A 17 -9.55 10.11 1.26
N TRP A 18 -10.59 10.65 0.61
CA TRP A 18 -11.90 10.83 1.23
C TRP A 18 -12.53 9.49 1.65
N TRP A 19 -12.48 8.48 0.77
CA TRP A 19 -12.96 7.14 1.09
C TRP A 19 -12.16 6.49 2.22
N ALA A 20 -10.84 6.61 2.21
CA ALA A 20 -9.96 6.07 3.24
C ALA A 20 -10.21 6.75 4.60
N ASP A 21 -10.40 8.07 4.62
CA ASP A 21 -10.72 8.82 5.84
C ASP A 21 -12.09 8.40 6.42
N LEU A 22 -13.09 8.18 5.56
CA LEU A 22 -14.41 7.71 5.99
C LEU A 22 -14.38 6.28 6.54
N THR A 23 -13.56 5.42 5.94
CA THR A 23 -13.52 3.98 6.28
C THR A 23 -12.48 3.60 7.33
N GLN A 24 -11.53 4.49 7.68
CA GLN A 24 -10.38 4.18 8.56
C GLN A 24 -10.74 3.54 9.91
N LYS A 25 -11.93 3.85 10.45
CA LYS A 25 -12.40 3.30 11.74
C LYS A 25 -12.84 1.84 11.67
N PHE A 26 -13.33 1.40 10.51
CA PHE A 26 -13.87 0.07 10.30
C PHE A 26 -12.94 -0.82 9.46
N LEU A 27 -12.19 -0.21 8.55
CA LEU A 27 -11.29 -0.88 7.62
C LEU A 27 -9.92 -0.19 7.63
N PRO A 28 -9.06 -0.48 8.61
CA PRO A 28 -7.69 0.02 8.65
C PRO A 28 -6.95 -0.33 7.35
N HIS A 29 -6.75 0.66 6.48
CA HIS A 29 -6.04 0.55 5.21
C HIS A 29 -4.80 1.43 5.27
N ALA A 30 -3.68 0.85 5.69
CA ALA A 30 -2.39 1.50 5.53
C ALA A 30 -1.96 1.46 4.07
N THR A 31 -1.39 2.55 3.54
CA THR A 31 -0.73 2.54 2.23
C THR A 31 0.60 3.28 2.29
N ASN A 32 1.58 2.77 1.55
CA ASN A 32 2.91 3.35 1.31
C ASN A 32 3.83 3.47 2.54
N SER A 33 3.37 4.05 3.64
CA SER A 33 4.17 4.31 4.84
C SER A 33 3.32 4.17 6.09
N VAL A 34 3.86 3.46 7.08
CA VAL A 34 3.18 3.17 8.35
C VAL A 34 4.06 3.60 9.50
N LEU A 35 3.48 4.35 10.43
CA LEU A 35 4.09 4.66 11.72
C LEU A 35 3.35 3.90 12.80
N VAL A 36 4.09 3.20 13.64
CA VAL A 36 3.55 2.34 14.68
C VAL A 36 4.44 2.43 15.91
N LYS A 37 3.85 2.33 17.10
CA LYS A 37 4.64 2.24 18.32
C LYS A 37 5.41 0.93 18.35
N LYS A 38 6.66 0.98 18.81
CA LYS A 38 7.54 -0.20 18.93
C LYS A 38 6.86 -1.35 19.70
N GLU A 39 6.22 -1.03 20.82
CA GLU A 39 5.49 -2.01 21.65
C GLU A 39 4.39 -2.76 20.89
N ILE A 40 3.69 -2.09 19.96
CA ILE A 40 2.64 -2.72 19.14
C ILE A 40 3.29 -3.59 18.07
N TYR A 41 4.35 -3.08 17.41
CA TYR A 41 5.06 -3.82 16.37
C TYR A 41 5.62 -5.14 16.89
N GLU A 42 6.29 -5.12 18.04
CA GLU A 42 6.83 -6.31 18.70
C GLU A 42 5.72 -7.27 19.13
N LYS A 43 4.61 -6.74 19.66
CA LYS A 43 3.46 -7.56 20.09
C LYS A 43 2.77 -8.30 18.95
N ILE A 44 2.81 -7.77 17.73
CA ILE A 44 2.26 -8.42 16.54
C ILE A 44 3.34 -9.08 15.68
N GLU A 45 4.56 -9.22 16.19
CA GLU A 45 5.66 -9.91 15.50
C GLU A 45 5.99 -9.33 14.11
N GLY A 46 5.78 -8.03 13.92
CA GLY A 46 6.10 -7.34 12.67
C GLY A 46 5.17 -7.68 11.49
N PHE A 47 5.70 -7.67 10.26
CA PHE A 47 4.96 -7.97 9.03
C PHE A 47 4.96 -9.47 8.70
N ASP A 48 3.87 -9.96 8.11
CA ASP A 48 3.77 -11.34 7.61
C ASP A 48 4.41 -11.42 6.20
N GLU A 49 5.62 -11.98 6.12
CA GLU A 49 6.41 -12.08 4.86
C GLU A 49 5.82 -13.05 3.83
N GLU A 50 4.85 -13.89 4.22
CA GLU A 50 4.11 -14.75 3.29
C GLU A 50 3.13 -13.93 2.44
N ILE A 51 2.70 -12.76 2.92
CA ILE A 51 1.80 -11.88 2.20
C ILE A 51 2.61 -11.06 1.20
N LYS A 52 2.32 -11.26 -0.09
CA LYS A 52 3.05 -10.58 -1.19
C LYS A 52 2.39 -9.30 -1.66
N ILE A 53 1.10 -9.14 -1.36
CA ILE A 53 0.32 -7.97 -1.76
C ILE A 53 -0.56 -7.55 -0.59
N ALA A 54 -0.49 -6.26 -0.26
CA ALA A 54 -1.25 -5.62 0.82
C ALA A 54 -0.93 -6.18 2.21
N GLU A 55 0.34 -6.52 2.41
CA GLU A 55 0.94 -6.79 3.71
C GLU A 55 0.72 -5.62 4.69
N ASP A 56 0.70 -4.38 4.17
CA ASP A 56 0.42 -3.16 4.93
C ASP A 56 -1.01 -3.10 5.46
N HIS A 57 -2.01 -3.48 4.66
CA HIS A 57 -3.41 -3.57 5.11
C HIS A 57 -3.58 -4.64 6.19
N GLU A 58 -2.96 -5.81 6.01
CA GLU A 58 -3.03 -6.88 7.00
C GLU A 58 -2.37 -6.46 8.32
N PHE A 59 -1.17 -5.88 8.23
CA PHE A 59 -0.44 -5.32 9.35
C PHE A 59 -1.27 -4.27 10.10
N ALA A 60 -1.84 -3.31 9.38
CA ALA A 60 -2.65 -2.24 9.97
C ALA A 60 -3.88 -2.78 10.70
N ARG A 61 -4.55 -3.81 10.15
CA ARG A 61 -5.69 -4.46 10.79
C ARG A 61 -5.27 -5.18 12.08
N ARG A 62 -4.14 -5.89 12.09
CA ARG A 62 -3.64 -6.54 13.32
C ARG A 62 -3.22 -5.51 14.37
N ALA A 63 -2.46 -4.49 13.97
CA ALA A 63 -2.03 -3.41 14.86
C ALA A 63 -3.20 -2.63 15.46
N SER A 64 -4.28 -2.42 14.70
CA SER A 64 -5.48 -1.70 15.16
C SER A 64 -6.22 -2.39 16.31
N LYS A 65 -5.97 -3.68 16.55
CA LYS A 65 -6.52 -4.39 17.71
C LYS A 65 -5.87 -3.94 19.04
N PHE A 66 -4.69 -3.32 18.97
CA PHE A 66 -3.90 -2.90 20.13
C PHE A 66 -3.71 -1.38 20.21
N GLY A 67 -4.23 -0.63 19.25
CA GLY A 67 -4.12 0.83 19.20
C GLY A 67 -5.08 1.46 18.20
N LYS A 68 -5.29 2.78 18.31
CA LYS A 68 -6.15 3.50 17.35
C LYS A 68 -5.41 3.66 16.02
N PHE A 69 -6.04 3.21 14.94
CA PHE A 69 -5.58 3.50 13.59
C PHE A 69 -6.09 4.86 13.13
N GLY A 70 -5.28 5.59 12.37
CA GLY A 70 -5.69 6.82 11.71
C GLY A 70 -4.61 7.40 10.82
N PHE A 71 -4.99 8.39 10.03
CA PHE A 71 -4.07 9.12 9.15
C PHE A 71 -3.56 10.41 9.81
N ILE A 72 -2.28 10.70 9.64
CA ILE A 72 -1.69 11.97 10.07
C ILE A 72 -2.04 13.03 9.02
N LYS A 73 -2.77 14.08 9.44
CA LYS A 73 -3.04 15.24 8.60
C LYS A 73 -1.74 16.04 8.43
N THR A 74 -1.21 16.06 7.23
CA THR A 74 0.04 16.75 6.89
C THR A 74 -0.01 17.20 5.44
N GLU A 75 0.94 18.07 5.07
CA GLU A 75 1.17 18.42 3.68
C GLU A 75 1.42 17.17 2.83
N PRO A 76 0.98 17.16 1.56
CA PRO A 76 1.11 15.98 0.74
C PRO A 76 2.55 15.51 0.56
N VAL A 77 2.82 14.30 1.02
CA VAL A 77 4.05 13.59 0.69
C VAL A 77 3.95 13.09 -0.75
N LEU A 78 4.78 13.66 -1.62
CA LEU A 78 4.82 13.35 -3.05
C LEU A 78 5.62 12.07 -3.32
N THR A 79 5.09 11.22 -4.20
CA THR A 79 5.82 10.05 -4.73
C THR A 79 6.12 10.18 -6.22
N SER A 80 7.14 9.46 -6.66
CA SER A 80 7.52 9.43 -8.08
C SER A 80 6.42 8.86 -8.96
N THR A 81 6.13 9.54 -10.07
CA THR A 81 5.20 9.11 -11.14
C THR A 81 5.75 7.98 -12.02
N ARG A 82 7.00 7.54 -11.82
CA ARG A 82 7.69 6.56 -12.67
C ARG A 82 6.85 5.33 -12.99
N ARG A 83 6.08 4.81 -12.02
CA ARG A 83 5.22 3.62 -12.24
C ARG A 83 4.05 3.93 -13.16
N PHE A 84 3.42 5.09 -12.97
CA PHE A 84 2.30 5.56 -13.78
C PHE A 84 2.72 5.88 -15.22
N GLU A 85 3.94 6.38 -15.41
CA GLU A 85 4.51 6.64 -16.73
C GLU A 85 4.91 5.34 -17.44
N LYS A 86 5.55 4.40 -16.72
CA LYS A 86 6.04 3.15 -17.28
C LYS A 86 4.95 2.14 -17.61
N ASP A 87 3.98 1.95 -16.72
CA ASP A 87 2.93 0.94 -16.87
C ASP A 87 1.64 1.52 -17.48
N GLY A 88 1.55 2.85 -17.58
CA GLY A 88 0.39 3.60 -18.04
C GLY A 88 -0.61 3.88 -16.91
N ARG A 89 -0.94 5.16 -16.69
CA ARG A 89 -1.81 5.64 -15.60
C ARG A 89 -3.10 4.84 -15.43
N VAL A 90 -3.90 4.72 -16.48
CA VAL A 90 -5.20 4.02 -16.43
C VAL A 90 -5.03 2.54 -16.06
N LYS A 91 -4.04 1.87 -16.65
CA LYS A 91 -3.73 0.46 -16.33
C LYS A 91 -3.30 0.30 -14.88
N THR A 92 -2.51 1.24 -14.35
CA THR A 92 -2.08 1.24 -12.94
C THR A 92 -3.27 1.41 -12.00
N TYR A 93 -4.14 2.39 -12.23
CA TYR A 93 -5.32 2.58 -11.38
C TYR A 93 -6.28 1.39 -11.44
N LEU A 94 -6.50 0.81 -12.63
CA LEU A 94 -7.35 -0.37 -12.75
C LEU A 94 -6.76 -1.57 -12.01
N LYS A 95 -5.43 -1.77 -12.06
CA LYS A 95 -4.76 -2.80 -11.25
C LYS A 95 -4.95 -2.57 -9.75
N TYR A 96 -4.84 -1.32 -9.28
CA TYR A 96 -5.06 -1.01 -7.87
C TYR A 96 -6.51 -1.24 -7.45
N LEU A 97 -7.47 -0.89 -8.30
CA LEU A 97 -8.89 -1.15 -8.05
C LEU A 97 -9.19 -2.65 -7.98
N ILE A 98 -8.69 -3.43 -8.95
CA ILE A 98 -8.86 -4.90 -8.98
C ILE A 98 -8.16 -5.54 -7.78
N ALA A 99 -6.95 -5.11 -7.44
CA ALA A 99 -6.24 -5.61 -6.27
C ALA A 99 -7.01 -5.31 -4.97
N GLY A 100 -7.49 -4.08 -4.80
CA GLY A 100 -8.32 -3.70 -3.65
C GLY A 100 -9.63 -4.49 -3.56
N LEU A 101 -10.31 -4.69 -4.69
CA LEU A 101 -11.53 -5.51 -4.75
C LEU A 101 -11.24 -6.99 -4.45
N HIS A 102 -10.16 -7.53 -4.99
CA HIS A 102 -9.74 -8.91 -4.73
C HIS A 102 -9.39 -9.10 -3.25
N LEU A 103 -8.72 -8.14 -2.61
CA LEU A 103 -8.48 -8.17 -1.16
C LEU A 103 -9.76 -8.13 -0.35
N PHE A 104 -10.76 -7.36 -0.81
CA PHE A 104 -12.06 -7.27 -0.16
C PHE A 104 -12.88 -8.57 -0.27
N ILE A 105 -12.83 -9.24 -1.44
CA ILE A 105 -13.64 -10.44 -1.72
C ILE A 105 -12.93 -11.75 -1.32
N CYS A 106 -11.67 -11.93 -1.74
CA CYS A 106 -10.93 -13.19 -1.61
C CYS A 106 -9.97 -13.23 -0.43
N GLY A 107 -9.72 -12.11 0.25
CA GLY A 107 -8.83 -12.04 1.41
C GLY A 107 -7.34 -12.05 1.06
N LYS A 108 -6.51 -12.62 1.96
CA LYS A 108 -5.04 -12.55 1.90
C LYS A 108 -4.49 -13.12 0.58
N ILE A 109 -3.78 -12.30 -0.19
CA ILE A 109 -3.12 -12.75 -1.43
C ILE A 109 -1.73 -13.28 -1.06
N LYS A 110 -1.65 -14.60 -0.85
CA LYS A 110 -0.38 -15.33 -0.68
C LYS A 110 0.21 -15.81 -2.02
N SER A 111 -0.55 -15.69 -3.10
CA SER A 111 -0.19 -16.23 -4.42
C SER A 111 0.54 -15.20 -5.29
N ASP A 112 1.53 -15.67 -6.06
CA ASP A 112 2.33 -14.90 -7.03
C ASP A 112 1.53 -14.54 -8.31
N ILE A 113 0.22 -14.26 -8.17
CA ILE A 113 -0.66 -13.93 -9.31
C ILE A 113 -0.17 -12.65 -10.00
N TYR A 114 0.41 -11.74 -9.23
CA TYR A 114 1.14 -10.61 -9.79
C TYR A 114 2.61 -10.94 -9.66
N HIS A 115 3.27 -11.31 -10.77
CA HIS A 115 4.72 -11.29 -10.88
C HIS A 115 5.23 -9.88 -10.55
N TYR A 116 5.40 -9.62 -9.25
CA TYR A 116 5.76 -8.32 -8.73
C TYR A 116 7.23 -8.13 -9.05
N ARG A 117 7.51 -7.27 -10.04
CA ARG A 117 8.83 -7.05 -10.65
C ARG A 117 9.92 -6.49 -9.70
N PHE A 118 9.78 -6.60 -8.38
CA PHE A 118 10.83 -6.18 -7.44
C PHE A 118 12.06 -7.08 -7.50
N ASN A 119 11.91 -8.35 -7.89
CA ASN A 119 13.02 -9.31 -7.96
C ASN A 119 14.11 -8.96 -9.00
N LYS A 120 13.91 -7.95 -9.86
CA LYS A 120 14.95 -7.50 -10.80
C LYS A 120 15.96 -6.51 -10.21
N CYS A 121 15.69 -5.90 -9.06
CA CYS A 121 16.64 -4.95 -8.45
C CYS A 121 17.71 -5.63 -7.58
N SER A 122 17.48 -6.84 -7.10
CA SER A 122 18.43 -7.60 -6.27
C SER A 122 19.46 -8.41 -7.09
N GLN A 123 19.19 -8.69 -8.37
CA GLN A 123 20.09 -9.52 -9.19
C GLN A 123 21.34 -8.77 -9.68
N ASN A 124 21.35 -7.44 -9.71
CA ASN A 124 22.50 -6.67 -10.21
C ASN A 124 23.65 -6.46 -9.20
N LYS A 125 23.53 -6.92 -7.95
CA LYS A 125 24.61 -6.79 -6.95
C LYS A 125 25.52 -8.02 -6.82
N LYS A 126 25.29 -9.08 -7.58
CA LYS A 126 26.09 -10.33 -7.49
C LYS A 126 27.19 -10.50 -8.54
N ASN A 127 27.38 -9.52 -9.44
CA ASN A 127 28.37 -9.61 -10.53
C ASN A 127 29.48 -8.53 -10.45
N GLU A 128 29.72 -7.96 -9.28
CA GLU A 128 30.88 -7.08 -9.03
C GLU A 128 31.63 -7.57 -7.78
N VAL A 129 32.31 -8.72 -7.91
CA VAL A 129 33.51 -9.08 -7.13
C VAL A 129 34.43 -9.87 -8.06
#